data_AF-A0A3B0R7Y4-F1
#
_entry.id   AF-A0A3B0R7Y4-F1
#
_cell.length_a   1.000
_cell.length_b   1.000
_cell.length_c   1.000
_cell.angle_alpha   90.00
_cell.angle_beta   90.00
_cell.angle_gamma   90.00
#
_symmetry.space_group_name_H-M   'P 1'
#
loop_
_entity.id
_entity.type
_entity.pdbx_description
1 polymer ?
#
loop_
_entity_poly.entity_id
_entity_poly.type
_entity_poly.pdbx_seq_one_letter_code
_entity_poly.pdbx_strand_id
1 'polypeptide(L)'
;ALAKATSVVSGEDKEKVKARLRTGTVVSKDDRNWELRYRQEARMINRSRAIAVDMESATIAANGFRFRVPYGTLLCVSDKPLHGEIKLPGAANLFYQKSVREHMLIGFETINILKHDVANSLHSRKLRAFDEPPFR
;
A
#
# COMPACT_ATOMS: atom_id res chain seq x y z
N ALA A 1 7.10 4.99 -9.30
CA ALA A 1 5.86 4.80 -10.09
C ALA A 1 4.61 5.11 -9.28
N LEU A 2 4.31 4.38 -8.19
CA LEU A 2 3.10 4.59 -7.37
C LEU A 2 2.76 6.06 -7.07
N ALA A 3 3.65 6.82 -6.41
CA ALA A 3 3.39 8.22 -6.09
C ALA A 3 3.16 9.11 -7.34
N LYS A 4 3.89 8.84 -8.44
CA LYS A 4 3.69 9.54 -9.72
C LYS A 4 2.32 9.21 -10.31
N ALA A 5 1.93 7.93 -10.32
CA ALA A 5 0.63 7.48 -10.78
C ALA A 5 -0.51 8.12 -9.97
N THR A 6 -0.34 8.24 -8.65
CA THR A 6 -1.30 8.97 -7.80
C THR A 6 -1.47 10.42 -8.25
N SER A 7 -0.38 11.16 -8.47
CA SER A 7 -0.46 12.53 -9.01
C SER A 7 -1.13 12.60 -10.38
N VAL A 8 -0.77 11.69 -11.30
CA VAL A 8 -1.33 11.67 -12.65
C VAL A 8 -2.84 11.42 -12.64
N VAL A 9 -3.30 10.39 -11.92
CA VAL A 9 -4.72 10.01 -11.89
C VAL A 9 -5.58 10.99 -11.10
N SER A 10 -5.05 11.55 -10.01
CA SER A 10 -5.78 12.58 -9.24
C SER A 10 -5.81 13.95 -9.92
N GLY A 11 -4.92 14.22 -10.88
CA GLY A 11 -4.74 15.55 -11.47
C GLY A 11 -4.14 16.57 -10.50
N GLU A 12 -3.63 16.12 -9.35
CA GLU A 12 -3.06 16.97 -8.30
C GLU A 12 -1.53 17.02 -8.39
N ASP A 13 -0.95 18.17 -8.06
CA ASP A 13 0.49 18.30 -7.92
C ASP A 13 1.02 17.52 -6.70
N LYS A 14 2.35 17.33 -6.61
CA LYS A 14 2.98 16.53 -5.55
C LYS A 14 2.68 17.01 -4.13
N GLU A 15 2.50 18.32 -3.92
CA GLU A 15 2.25 18.86 -2.59
C GLU A 15 0.79 18.69 -2.20
N LYS A 16 -0.15 18.91 -3.13
CA LYS A 16 -1.58 18.68 -2.92
C LYS A 16 -1.89 17.21 -2.70
N VAL A 17 -1.22 16.30 -3.42
CA VAL A 17 -1.38 14.86 -3.24
C VAL A 17 -1.10 14.41 -1.80
N LYS A 18 -0.23 15.09 -1.05
CA LYS A 18 0.05 14.73 0.36
C LYS A 18 -1.18 14.82 1.27
N ALA A 19 -2.19 15.61 0.90
CA ALA A 19 -3.44 15.68 1.65
C ALA A 19 -4.27 14.39 1.53
N ARG A 20 -4.07 13.61 0.45
CA ARG A 20 -4.82 12.37 0.15
C ARG A 20 -3.97 11.11 0.22
N LEU A 21 -2.65 11.23 0.00
CA LEU A 21 -1.69 10.14 0.02
C LEU A 21 -0.77 10.29 1.23
N ARG A 22 -0.74 9.26 2.08
CA ARG A 22 0.21 9.16 3.18
C ARG A 22 1.20 8.03 2.93
N THR A 23 2.49 8.35 2.98
CA THR A 23 3.56 7.34 2.97
C THR A 23 4.00 7.05 4.40
N GLY A 24 4.16 5.78 4.75
CA GLY A 24 4.55 5.34 6.08
C GLY A 24 4.47 3.83 6.25
N THR A 25 4.64 3.37 7.49
CA THR A 25 4.62 1.95 7.85
C THR A 25 3.20 1.39 7.80
N VAL A 26 3.02 0.25 7.15
CA VAL A 26 1.79 -0.55 7.20
C VAL A 26 2.04 -1.76 8.11
N VAL A 27 1.10 -2.04 9.00
CA VAL A 27 1.10 -3.26 9.82
C VAL A 27 0.17 -4.28 9.16
N SER A 28 0.68 -5.45 8.80
CA SER A 28 -0.17 -6.56 8.36
C SER A 28 -0.42 -7.52 9.51
N LYS A 29 -1.68 -7.90 9.71
CA LYS A 29 -2.16 -8.81 10.77
C LYS A 29 -2.83 -10.04 10.16
N ASP A 30 -2.78 -11.15 10.89
CA ASP A 30 -3.55 -12.36 10.61
C ASP A 30 -4.87 -12.39 11.39
N ASP A 31 -4.97 -11.66 12.51
CA ASP A 31 -6.19 -11.45 13.27
C ASP A 31 -7.01 -10.27 12.74
N ARG A 32 -8.17 -10.57 12.12
CA ARG A 32 -9.11 -9.57 11.62
C ARG A 32 -9.77 -8.75 12.73
N ASN A 33 -9.87 -9.30 13.94
CA ASN A 33 -10.50 -8.66 15.10
C ASN A 33 -9.45 -8.07 16.07
N TRP A 34 -8.28 -7.67 15.54
CA TRP A 34 -7.17 -7.10 16.31
C TRP A 34 -7.61 -5.93 17.22
N GLU A 35 -8.70 -5.22 16.87
CA GLU A 35 -9.30 -4.14 17.65
C GLU A 35 -9.72 -4.61 19.05
N LEU A 36 -10.19 -5.85 19.20
CA LEU A 36 -10.56 -6.45 20.50
C LEU A 36 -9.37 -6.53 21.46
N ARG A 37 -8.16 -6.51 20.90
CA ARG A 37 -6.89 -6.63 21.62
C ARG A 37 -6.04 -5.36 21.53
N TYR A 38 -6.66 -4.21 21.20
CA TYR A 38 -5.94 -2.96 20.94
C TYR A 38 -4.96 -2.56 22.05
N ARG A 39 -5.29 -2.77 23.33
CA ARG A 39 -4.37 -2.46 24.45
C ARG A 39 -3.02 -3.18 24.32
N GLN A 40 -3.01 -4.41 23.83
CA GLN A 40 -1.77 -5.16 23.59
C GLN A 40 -1.04 -4.66 22.34
N GLU A 41 -1.81 -4.28 21.31
CA GLU A 41 -1.30 -3.83 20.00
C GLU A 41 -0.75 -2.40 20.00
N ALA A 42 -1.29 -1.53 20.86
CA ALA A 42 -1.03 -0.09 20.86
C ALA A 42 0.47 0.24 20.96
N ARG A 43 1.22 -0.53 21.76
CA ARG A 43 2.67 -0.34 21.91
C ARG A 43 3.42 -0.59 20.60
N MET A 44 3.06 -1.64 19.88
CA MET A 44 3.69 -1.99 18.60
C MET A 44 3.33 -0.97 17.52
N ILE A 45 2.03 -0.66 17.39
CA ILE A 45 1.51 0.33 16.44
C ILE A 45 2.18 1.70 16.64
N ASN A 46 2.34 2.14 17.90
CA ASN A 46 2.99 3.41 18.20
C ASN A 46 4.49 3.38 17.84
N ARG A 47 5.21 2.32 18.20
CA ARG A 47 6.66 2.19 17.96
C ARG A 47 7.00 2.12 16.47
N SER A 48 6.20 1.40 15.69
CA SER A 48 6.42 1.27 14.24
C SER A 48 5.99 2.51 13.45
N ARG A 49 5.34 3.48 14.12
CA ARG A 49 4.71 4.66 13.49
C ARG A 49 3.74 4.24 12.40
N ALA A 50 2.97 3.18 12.66
CA ALA A 50 2.02 2.62 11.70
C ALA A 50 0.97 3.67 11.31
N ILE A 51 0.73 3.77 10.00
CA ILE A 51 -0.27 4.68 9.41
C ILE A 51 -1.52 3.93 8.92
N ALA A 52 -1.42 2.62 8.74
CA ALA A 52 -2.50 1.75 8.26
C ALA A 52 -2.29 0.32 8.78
N VAL A 53 -3.39 -0.43 8.83
CA VAL A 53 -3.42 -1.86 9.16
C VAL A 53 -4.14 -2.59 8.03
N ASP A 54 -3.59 -3.73 7.60
CA ASP A 54 -4.21 -4.63 6.61
C ASP A 54 -3.88 -6.09 6.93
N MET A 55 -4.09 -7.03 6.00
CA MET A 55 -3.81 -8.45 6.23
C MET A 55 -2.87 -9.08 5.19
N GLU A 56 -2.42 -8.34 4.16
CA GLU A 56 -1.71 -8.91 3.02
C GLU A 56 -0.39 -8.21 2.68
N SER A 57 -0.27 -6.90 2.93
CA SER A 57 0.81 -6.05 2.39
C SER A 57 2.20 -6.56 2.71
N ALA A 58 2.48 -6.88 3.99
CA ALA A 58 3.78 -7.38 4.41
C ALA A 58 4.07 -8.75 3.82
N THR A 59 3.06 -9.63 3.71
CA THR A 59 3.19 -10.98 3.14
C THR A 59 3.51 -10.93 1.65
N ILE A 60 2.84 -10.06 0.89
CA ILE A 60 3.11 -9.84 -0.54
C ILE A 60 4.51 -9.26 -0.73
N ALA A 61 4.86 -8.22 0.03
CA ALA A 61 6.18 -7.60 -0.05
C ALA A 61 7.31 -8.58 0.33
N ALA A 62 7.12 -9.39 1.38
CA ALA A 62 8.08 -10.41 1.80
C ALA A 62 8.26 -11.50 0.75
N ASN A 63 7.18 -11.95 0.09
CA ASN A 63 7.31 -12.90 -1.02
C ASN A 63 7.98 -12.27 -2.25
N GLY A 64 7.66 -11.01 -2.58
CA GLY A 64 8.37 -10.28 -3.64
C GLY A 64 9.87 -10.19 -3.36
N PHE A 65 10.25 -9.89 -2.12
CA PHE A 65 11.64 -9.94 -1.66
C PHE A 65 12.25 -11.34 -1.81
N ARG A 66 11.58 -12.38 -1.28
CA ARG A 66 12.05 -13.77 -1.33
C ARG A 66 12.25 -14.28 -2.75
N PHE A 67 11.43 -13.84 -3.69
CA PHE A 67 11.46 -14.31 -5.08
C PHE A 67 12.07 -13.30 -6.05
N ARG A 68 12.70 -12.23 -5.55
CA ARG A 68 13.35 -11.20 -6.37
C ARG A 68 12.41 -10.53 -7.38
N VAL A 69 11.12 -10.47 -7.04
CA VAL A 69 10.09 -9.79 -7.82
C VAL A 69 9.92 -8.38 -7.26
N PRO A 70 10.13 -7.30 -8.05
CA PRO A 70 9.87 -5.93 -7.60
C PRO A 70 8.44 -5.78 -7.08
N TYR A 71 8.30 -5.24 -5.87
CA TYR A 71 7.02 -5.13 -5.17
C TYR A 71 6.74 -3.69 -4.74
N GLY A 72 5.46 -3.41 -4.47
CA GLY A 72 4.99 -2.15 -3.94
C GLY A 72 3.56 -2.25 -3.45
N THR A 73 3.22 -1.44 -2.46
CA THR A 73 1.90 -1.44 -1.81
C THR A 73 1.27 -0.06 -1.94
N LEU A 74 0.01 -0.02 -2.36
CA LEU A 74 -0.85 1.15 -2.29
C LEU A 74 -2.22 0.71 -1.78
N LEU A 75 -2.60 1.22 -0.61
CA LEU A 75 -3.87 0.92 0.04
C LEU A 75 -4.80 2.13 -0.06
N CYS A 76 -6.11 1.86 -0.04
CA CYS A 76 -7.14 2.87 0.13
C CYS A 76 -7.73 2.70 1.53
N VAL A 77 -7.80 3.81 2.29
CA VAL A 77 -8.38 3.77 3.64
C VAL A 77 -9.86 3.44 3.52
N SER A 78 -10.23 2.33 4.12
CA SER A 78 -11.56 1.77 4.06
C SER A 78 -12.42 2.28 5.23
N ASP A 79 -11.81 2.41 6.41
CA ASP A 79 -12.46 2.68 7.68
C ASP A 79 -11.40 3.14 8.70
N LYS A 80 -11.84 3.60 9.88
CA LYS A 80 -10.96 4.16 10.92
C LYS A 80 -11.31 3.56 12.29
N PRO A 81 -10.92 2.31 12.58
CA PRO A 81 -11.35 1.60 13.78
C PRO A 81 -11.04 2.32 15.10
N LEU A 82 -9.90 3.01 15.18
CA LEU A 82 -9.49 3.75 16.38
C LEU A 82 -10.24 5.09 16.59
N HIS A 83 -11.12 5.47 15.65
CA HIS A 83 -11.86 6.74 15.68
C HIS A 83 -13.38 6.53 15.73
N GLY A 84 -13.85 5.30 16.01
CA GLY A 84 -15.27 4.99 16.07
C GLY A 84 -15.95 4.83 14.71
N GLU A 85 -15.23 4.97 13.60
CA GLU A 85 -15.72 4.73 12.24
C GLU A 85 -15.37 3.31 11.78
N ILE A 86 -15.85 2.31 12.54
CA ILE A 86 -15.75 0.91 12.09
C ILE A 86 -16.79 0.69 11.01
N LYS A 87 -16.39 0.17 9.86
CA LYS A 87 -17.29 -0.10 8.75
C LYS A 87 -18.38 -1.09 9.17
N LEU A 88 -19.62 -0.61 9.25
CA LEU A 88 -20.82 -1.44 9.27
C LEU A 88 -21.26 -1.73 7.81
N PRO A 89 -21.74 -2.93 7.49
CA PRO A 89 -22.25 -3.23 6.16
C PRO A 89 -23.38 -2.25 5.77
N GLY A 90 -23.19 -1.49 4.68
CA GLY A 90 -24.24 -0.64 4.09
C GLY A 90 -24.01 0.88 4.11
N ALA A 91 -23.04 1.39 4.87
CA ALA A 91 -22.77 2.84 4.94
C ALA A 91 -21.70 3.29 3.92
N ALA A 92 -22.04 4.29 3.09
CA ALA A 92 -21.22 5.06 2.14
C ALA A 92 -20.78 4.37 0.82
N ASN A 93 -21.76 3.92 0.02
CA ASN A 93 -21.50 3.24 -1.27
C ASN A 93 -20.90 4.17 -2.36
N LEU A 94 -21.30 5.44 -2.44
CA LEU A 94 -20.88 6.35 -3.52
C LEU A 94 -19.43 6.85 -3.39
N PHE A 95 -19.02 7.29 -2.20
CA PHE A 95 -17.63 7.71 -1.96
C PHE A 95 -16.68 6.51 -2.12
N TYR A 96 -17.06 5.36 -1.56
CA TYR A 96 -16.32 4.12 -1.70
C TYR A 96 -16.17 3.70 -3.17
N GLN A 97 -17.24 3.71 -3.98
CA GLN A 97 -17.16 3.34 -5.40
C GLN A 97 -16.24 4.27 -6.21
N LYS A 98 -16.30 5.59 -5.97
CA LYS A 98 -15.38 6.54 -6.61
C LYS A 98 -13.94 6.28 -6.21
N SER A 99 -13.67 6.11 -4.90
CA SER A 99 -12.33 5.82 -4.39
C SER A 99 -11.77 4.49 -4.90
N VAL A 100 -12.60 3.45 -5.02
CA VAL A 100 -12.21 2.15 -5.58
C VAL A 100 -11.82 2.30 -7.06
N ARG A 101 -12.62 3.03 -7.85
CA ARG A 101 -12.29 3.28 -9.26
C ARG A 101 -10.97 4.04 -9.40
N GLU A 102 -10.80 5.15 -8.67
CA GLU A 102 -9.55 5.92 -8.69
C GLU A 102 -8.36 5.07 -8.24
N HIS A 103 -8.51 4.25 -7.20
CA HIS A 103 -7.46 3.36 -6.71
C HIS A 103 -7.02 2.33 -7.76
N MET A 104 -7.97 1.70 -8.46
CA MET A 104 -7.66 0.81 -9.58
C MET A 104 -6.94 1.53 -10.72
N LEU A 105 -7.40 2.73 -11.08
CA LEU A 105 -6.75 3.54 -12.12
C LEU A 105 -5.30 3.90 -11.75
N ILE A 106 -5.03 4.22 -10.48
CA ILE A 106 -3.65 4.44 -10.00
C ILE A 106 -2.81 3.17 -10.16
N GLY A 107 -3.40 1.99 -9.90
CA GLY A 107 -2.75 0.70 -10.11
C GLY A 107 -2.36 0.48 -11.58
N PHE A 108 -3.30 0.67 -12.51
CA PHE A 108 -3.03 0.55 -13.95
C PHE A 108 -1.98 1.56 -14.42
N GLU A 109 -2.09 2.81 -14.00
CA GLU A 109 -1.13 3.85 -14.37
C GLU A 109 0.27 3.56 -13.80
N THR A 110 0.34 2.97 -12.61
CA THR A 110 1.61 2.51 -12.04
C THR A 110 2.25 1.45 -12.94
N ILE A 111 1.47 0.47 -13.41
CA ILE A 111 1.97 -0.58 -14.31
C ILE A 111 2.42 0.03 -15.65
N ASN A 112 1.65 0.97 -16.21
CA ASN A 112 2.03 1.69 -17.43
C ASN A 112 3.37 2.42 -17.28
N ILE A 113 3.52 3.20 -16.20
CA ILE A 113 4.79 3.88 -15.89
C ILE A 113 5.92 2.88 -15.72
N LEU A 114 5.69 1.76 -15.03
CA LEU A 114 6.72 0.72 -14.85
C LEU A 114 7.14 0.08 -16.17
N LYS A 115 6.20 -0.12 -17.08
CA LYS A 115 6.42 -0.74 -18.39
C LYS A 115 7.09 0.20 -19.39
N HIS A 116 6.81 1.51 -19.34
CA HIS A 116 7.27 2.46 -20.36
C HIS A 116 8.41 3.35 -19.88
N ASP A 117 8.31 3.93 -18.68
CA ASP A 117 9.27 4.94 -18.22
C ASP A 117 10.50 4.31 -17.56
N VAL A 118 10.35 3.11 -16.97
CA VAL A 118 11.40 2.48 -16.16
C VAL A 118 11.57 0.98 -16.45
N ALA A 119 11.13 0.48 -17.61
CA ALA A 119 11.26 -0.94 -17.94
C ALA A 119 12.69 -1.49 -17.74
N ASN A 120 13.68 -0.75 -18.23
CA ASN A 120 15.09 -1.16 -18.15
C ASN A 120 15.71 -0.97 -16.75
N SER A 121 15.05 -0.23 -15.86
CA SER A 121 15.54 0.07 -14.50
C SER A 121 14.64 -0.48 -13.38
N LEU A 122 13.56 -1.16 -13.74
CA LEU A 122 12.60 -1.77 -12.81
C LEU A 122 13.29 -2.82 -11.92
N HIS A 123 14.08 -3.69 -12.55
CA HIS A 123 14.92 -4.63 -11.84
C HIS A 123 16.23 -3.93 -11.46
N SER A 124 16.51 -3.89 -10.16
CA SER A 124 17.73 -3.29 -9.62
C SER A 124 18.44 -4.29 -8.71
N ARG A 125 19.64 -3.94 -8.26
CA ARG A 125 20.45 -4.82 -7.39
C ARG A 125 19.91 -4.97 -5.95
N LYS A 126 18.82 -4.26 -5.60
CA LYS A 126 18.27 -4.22 -4.23
C LYS A 126 17.81 -5.58 -3.69
N LEU A 127 17.50 -6.53 -4.56
CA LEU A 127 16.98 -7.85 -4.18
C LEU A 127 18.03 -8.97 -4.37
N ARG A 128 19.26 -8.65 -4.78
CA ARG A 128 20.29 -9.68 -5.02
C ARG A 128 20.89 -10.18 -3.71
N ALA A 129 21.06 -11.50 -3.60
CA ALA A 129 21.86 -12.16 -2.58
C ALA A 129 23.34 -12.28 -3.00
N PHE A 130 24.18 -12.73 -2.06
CA PHE A 130 25.59 -13.00 -2.33
C PHE A 130 25.80 -14.15 -3.34
N ASP A 131 24.92 -15.14 -3.30
CA ASP A 131 24.89 -16.35 -4.14
C ASP A 131 23.79 -16.27 -5.23
N GLU A 132 23.44 -15.06 -5.67
CA GLU A 132 22.35 -14.86 -6.63
C GLU A 132 22.57 -15.65 -7.93
N PRO A 133 21.60 -16.48 -8.38
CA PRO A 133 21.70 -17.21 -9.63
C PRO A 133 21.92 -16.27 -10.84
N PRO A 134 22.57 -16.75 -11.92
CA PRO A 134 22.77 -15.96 -13.13
C PRO A 134 21.47 -15.59 -13.86
N PHE A 135 20.43 -16.43 -13.74
CA PHE A 135 19.15 -16.23 -14.40
C PHE A 135 18.18 -15.46 -13.51
N ARG A 136 17.35 -14.65 -14.18
CA ARG A 136 16.16 -14.02 -13.61
C ARG A 136 14.92 -14.77 -14.04
#